data_AF-A0A2N1TWW3-F1
#
_entry.id   AF-A0A2N1TWW3-F1
#
_cell.length_a   1.000
_cell.length_b   1.000
_cell.length_c   1.000
_cell.angle_alpha   90.00
_cell.angle_beta   90.00
_cell.angle_gamma   90.00
#
_symmetry.space_group_name_H-M   'P 1'
#
loop_
_entity.id
_entity.type
_entity.pdbx_description
1 polymer ?
#
loop_
_entity_poly.entity_id
_entity_poly.type
_entity_poly.pdbx_seq_one_letter_code
_entity_poly.pdbx_strand_id
1 'polypeptide(L)'
;MFVEAFMNNRRYFILILLVVVVLQPVNVFATRSSSVQLQCPVCDNSLTAMQLMSTNNFGGVDTDFMQRPMGSSPILIRPATCLKCGFSGYIDDFSSEAKAKMPATFTAAIMQEKALKPAVDLASYTDQIDMPAWAKYDLIAQVRKLENSPAGDIAHQYLSAAWAVRSEAFVKLSDSDFQRMNEFMKATFSERLKERDTNPSVQSVNIARDALKMSEKAENQEARDALTAAVFLFRLYGENPDALKAMQRLSPMLASETDSVIEEDLKKGIDLEQHFQKLAIENFKLAIATETDEELKARFCYLIGETYRRLGDFKEARTWFEQVRAIKGRPAFLEEMIVEVEKRMTAAE
;
A
#
# COMPACT_ATOMS: atom_id res chain seq x y z
N MET A 1 -13.74 -49.29 44.79
CA MET A 1 -12.42 -49.22 44.11
C MET A 1 -12.48 -49.03 42.59
N PHE A 2 -13.38 -49.68 41.84
CA PHE A 2 -13.42 -49.50 40.37
C PHE A 2 -14.08 -48.19 39.88
N VAL A 3 -14.98 -47.58 40.67
CA VAL A 3 -15.74 -46.38 40.26
C VAL A 3 -14.94 -45.08 40.42
N GLU A 4 -14.07 -44.98 41.43
CA GLU A 4 -13.24 -43.78 41.65
C GLU A 4 -12.13 -43.62 40.59
N ALA A 5 -11.57 -44.73 40.10
CA ALA A 5 -10.57 -44.70 39.04
C ALA A 5 -11.15 -44.18 37.71
N PHE A 6 -12.41 -44.48 37.42
CA PHE A 6 -13.09 -44.03 36.19
C PHE A 6 -13.45 -42.54 36.24
N MET A 7 -13.82 -42.02 37.42
CA MET A 7 -14.13 -40.60 37.61
C MET A 7 -12.89 -39.70 37.57
N ASN A 8 -11.75 -40.16 38.08
CA ASN A 8 -10.49 -39.42 37.97
C ASN A 8 -9.99 -39.34 36.52
N ASN A 9 -10.06 -40.43 35.75
CA ASN A 9 -9.67 -40.42 34.34
C ASN A 9 -10.50 -39.44 33.49
N ARG A 10 -11.80 -39.29 33.80
CA ARG A 10 -12.68 -38.32 33.11
C ARG A 10 -12.33 -36.87 33.43
N ARG A 11 -11.88 -36.58 34.65
CA ARG A 11 -11.39 -35.24 35.04
C ARG A 11 -10.06 -34.90 34.36
N TYR A 12 -9.13 -35.85 34.28
CA TYR A 12 -7.88 -35.67 33.54
C TYR A 12 -8.13 -35.49 32.04
N PHE A 13 -9.08 -36.24 31.46
CA PHE A 13 -9.43 -36.08 30.05
C PHE A 13 -10.02 -34.70 29.74
N ILE A 14 -10.90 -34.17 30.60
CA ILE A 14 -11.48 -32.82 30.45
C ILE A 14 -10.41 -31.73 30.64
N LEU A 15 -9.48 -31.91 31.59
CA LEU A 15 -8.34 -30.99 31.79
C LEU A 15 -7.38 -30.98 30.60
N ILE A 16 -7.06 -32.15 30.04
CA ILE A 16 -6.23 -32.26 28.84
C ILE A 16 -6.92 -31.62 27.63
N LEU A 17 -8.24 -31.81 27.47
CA LEU A 17 -9.00 -31.20 26.37
C LEU A 17 -9.08 -29.66 26.48
N LEU A 18 -9.24 -29.12 27.70
CA LEU A 18 -9.17 -27.67 27.96
C LEU A 18 -7.78 -27.09 27.69
N VAL A 19 -6.71 -27.81 28.06
CA VAL A 19 -5.33 -27.39 27.78
C VAL A 19 -5.02 -27.45 26.29
N VAL A 20 -5.50 -28.46 25.55
CA VAL A 20 -5.31 -28.58 24.10
C VAL A 20 -6.05 -27.47 23.34
N VAL A 21 -7.23 -27.02 23.82
CA VAL A 21 -7.97 -25.89 23.21
C VAL A 21 -7.28 -24.55 23.48
N VAL A 22 -6.65 -24.36 24.64
CA VAL A 22 -5.90 -23.13 24.97
C VAL A 22 -4.52 -23.08 24.28
N LEU A 23 -3.95 -24.24 23.94
CA LEU A 23 -2.66 -24.36 23.25
C LEU A 23 -2.76 -24.44 21.72
N GLN A 24 -3.96 -24.37 21.14
CA GLN A 24 -4.06 -24.11 19.71
C GLN A 24 -3.51 -22.69 19.47
N PRO A 25 -2.45 -22.51 18.66
CA PRO A 25 -2.05 -21.17 18.24
C PRO A 25 -3.21 -20.61 17.43
N VAL A 26 -4.07 -19.83 18.08
CA VAL A 26 -4.98 -18.95 17.37
C VAL A 26 -4.06 -18.07 16.56
N ASN A 27 -4.08 -18.19 15.24
CA ASN A 27 -3.42 -17.24 14.37
C ASN A 27 -4.08 -15.89 14.66
N VAL A 28 -3.49 -15.12 15.58
CA VAL A 28 -3.91 -13.75 15.83
C VAL A 28 -3.36 -12.97 14.64
N PHE A 29 -4.12 -12.98 13.55
CA PHE A 29 -3.88 -12.05 12.46
C PHE A 29 -4.01 -10.65 13.06
N ALA A 30 -2.90 -9.90 13.02
CA ALA A 30 -2.83 -8.57 13.62
C ALA A 30 -3.70 -7.55 12.85
N THR A 31 -3.98 -7.81 11.57
CA THR A 31 -5.06 -7.14 10.83
C THR A 31 -6.30 -8.04 10.80
N ARG A 32 -7.45 -7.51 11.24
CA ARG A 32 -8.75 -8.19 11.18
C ARG A 32 -9.76 -7.34 10.44
N SER A 33 -10.60 -8.00 9.66
CA SER A 33 -11.75 -7.38 8.99
C SER A 33 -12.98 -8.29 9.10
N SER A 34 -14.16 -7.68 8.96
CA SER A 34 -15.44 -8.40 8.91
C SER A 34 -16.24 -7.94 7.71
N SER A 35 -16.96 -8.88 7.10
CA SER A 35 -17.91 -8.57 6.05
C SER A 35 -19.10 -7.78 6.63
N VAL A 36 -19.50 -6.72 5.93
CA VAL A 36 -20.66 -5.88 6.26
C VAL A 36 -21.52 -5.68 5.02
N GLN A 37 -22.84 -5.65 5.22
CA GLN A 37 -23.80 -5.30 4.16
C GLN A 37 -24.01 -3.80 4.16
N LEU A 38 -23.82 -3.17 3.00
CA LEU A 38 -24.04 -1.75 2.79
C LEU A 38 -25.17 -1.54 1.79
N GLN A 39 -25.83 -0.40 1.89
CA GLN A 39 -26.75 0.11 0.88
C GLN A 39 -26.14 1.33 0.23
N CYS A 40 -26.03 1.34 -1.11
CA CYS A 40 -25.47 2.48 -1.83
C CYS A 40 -26.36 3.71 -1.62
N PRO A 41 -25.82 4.84 -1.13
CA PRO A 41 -26.62 6.04 -0.85
C PRO A 41 -27.14 6.73 -2.12
N VAL A 42 -26.58 6.41 -3.29
CA VAL A 42 -26.91 7.03 -4.58
C VAL A 42 -28.01 6.28 -5.32
N CYS A 43 -27.93 4.94 -5.36
CA CYS A 43 -28.83 4.10 -6.18
C CYS A 43 -29.52 2.98 -5.42
N ASP A 44 -29.37 2.95 -4.09
CA ASP A 44 -29.96 2.01 -3.16
C ASP A 44 -29.61 0.53 -3.38
N ASN A 45 -28.63 0.25 -4.25
CA ASN A 45 -28.12 -1.09 -4.50
C ASN A 45 -27.38 -1.65 -3.27
N SER A 46 -27.72 -2.87 -2.86
CA SER A 46 -26.99 -3.58 -1.80
C SER A 46 -25.63 -4.06 -2.29
N LEU A 47 -24.62 -3.99 -1.45
CA LEU A 47 -23.28 -4.51 -1.71
C LEU A 47 -22.65 -5.07 -0.43
N THR A 48 -21.73 -6.01 -0.61
CA THR A 48 -20.88 -6.51 0.48
C THR A 48 -19.58 -5.72 0.51
N ALA A 49 -19.19 -5.25 1.69
CA ALA A 49 -17.91 -4.60 1.93
C ALA A 49 -17.17 -5.21 3.10
N MET A 50 -15.93 -4.78 3.31
CA MET A 50 -15.09 -5.24 4.42
C MET A 50 -14.83 -4.07 5.36
N GLN A 51 -15.28 -4.20 6.61
CA GLN A 51 -14.97 -3.25 7.67
C GLN A 51 -13.68 -3.68 8.37
N LEU A 52 -12.73 -2.74 8.49
CA LEU A 52 -11.51 -2.98 9.25
C LEU A 52 -11.82 -2.93 10.75
N MET A 53 -11.52 -4.02 11.45
CA MET A 53 -11.78 -4.16 12.89
C MET A 53 -10.54 -3.82 13.73
N SER A 54 -9.36 -4.19 13.22
CA SER A 54 -8.08 -3.90 13.87
C SER A 54 -6.96 -3.94 12.84
N THR A 55 -5.86 -3.22 13.09
CA THR A 55 -4.63 -3.32 12.32
C THR A 55 -3.42 -2.97 13.19
N ASN A 56 -2.21 -3.07 12.62
CA ASN A 56 -0.94 -2.81 13.25
C ASN A 56 0.00 -2.10 12.26
N ASN A 57 1.11 -1.56 12.76
CA ASN A 57 2.16 -0.95 11.92
C ASN A 57 3.49 -1.71 12.05
N PHE A 58 3.44 -3.03 12.32
CA PHE A 58 4.64 -3.82 12.59
C PHE A 58 5.52 -4.04 11.34
N GLY A 59 5.01 -3.78 10.14
CA GLY A 59 5.77 -3.77 8.89
C GLY A 59 6.50 -2.45 8.62
N GLY A 60 6.37 -1.46 9.50
CA GLY A 60 7.01 -0.16 9.37
C GLY A 60 6.15 0.89 8.67
N VAL A 61 6.79 2.00 8.34
CA VAL A 61 6.18 3.14 7.62
C VAL A 61 7.12 3.56 6.51
N ASP A 62 6.62 3.63 5.29
CA ASP A 62 7.40 4.12 4.16
C ASP A 62 7.66 5.63 4.29
N THR A 63 8.65 6.13 3.55
CA THR A 63 9.00 7.56 3.55
C THR A 63 7.87 8.43 3.01
N ASP A 64 6.94 7.90 2.23
CA ASP A 64 5.72 8.61 1.80
C ASP A 64 4.54 8.42 2.77
N PHE A 65 4.79 8.01 4.03
CA PHE A 65 3.77 7.76 5.08
C PHE A 65 2.86 6.55 4.87
N MET A 66 3.13 5.69 3.89
CA MET A 66 2.39 4.44 3.75
C MET A 66 2.66 3.53 4.96
N GLN A 67 1.63 3.28 5.77
CA GLN A 67 1.74 2.37 6.91
C GLN A 67 1.68 0.91 6.45
N ARG A 68 2.62 0.10 6.93
CA ARG A 68 2.70 -1.32 6.60
C ARG A 68 2.33 -2.18 7.80
N PRO A 69 1.22 -2.93 7.72
CA PRO A 69 0.95 -3.96 8.69
C PRO A 69 1.78 -5.21 8.42
N MET A 70 1.97 -6.01 9.46
CA MET A 70 2.25 -7.43 9.27
C MET A 70 0.92 -8.15 9.03
N GLY A 71 0.78 -8.79 7.87
CA GLY A 71 -0.44 -9.47 7.41
C GLY A 71 -1.21 -8.68 6.34
N SER A 72 -2.54 -8.85 6.29
CA SER A 72 -3.38 -8.18 5.28
C SER A 72 -3.29 -6.66 5.37
N SER A 73 -3.24 -6.00 4.21
CA SER A 73 -3.08 -4.54 4.11
C SER A 73 -4.42 -3.81 4.10
N PRO A 74 -4.71 -2.91 5.06
CA PRO A 74 -5.92 -2.10 5.08
C PRO A 74 -6.17 -1.29 3.81
N ILE A 75 -5.11 -0.87 3.11
CA ILE A 75 -5.24 -0.11 1.85
C ILE A 75 -6.04 -0.89 0.81
N LEU A 76 -6.00 -2.23 0.83
CA LEU A 76 -6.72 -3.06 -0.13
C LEU A 76 -8.18 -3.33 0.26
N ILE A 77 -8.53 -3.05 1.52
CA ILE A 77 -9.77 -3.55 2.14
C ILE A 77 -10.75 -2.41 2.46
N ARG A 78 -10.22 -1.26 2.90
CA ARG A 78 -11.03 -0.14 3.41
C ARG A 78 -12.02 0.47 2.41
N PRO A 79 -11.69 0.66 1.12
CA PRO A 79 -12.61 1.31 0.19
C PRO A 79 -13.70 0.33 -0.30
N ALA A 80 -14.93 0.82 -0.41
CA ALA A 80 -16.07 0.10 -0.97
C ALA A 80 -16.58 0.80 -2.22
N THR A 81 -17.02 0.02 -3.21
CA THR A 81 -17.55 0.56 -4.48
C THR A 81 -18.87 -0.10 -4.86
N CYS A 82 -19.87 0.71 -5.19
CA CYS A 82 -21.11 0.21 -5.79
C CYS A 82 -20.90 -0.07 -7.29
N LEU A 83 -20.81 -1.33 -7.69
CA LEU A 83 -20.60 -1.72 -9.09
C LEU A 83 -21.72 -1.28 -10.04
N LYS A 84 -22.92 -0.94 -9.52
CA LYS A 84 -24.05 -0.46 -10.34
C LYS A 84 -23.90 0.99 -10.81
N CYS A 85 -23.37 1.87 -9.96
CA CYS A 85 -23.32 3.32 -10.23
C CYS A 85 -21.92 3.93 -10.14
N GLY A 86 -20.92 3.18 -9.67
CA GLY A 86 -19.55 3.64 -9.50
C GLY A 86 -19.31 4.49 -8.26
N PHE A 87 -20.32 4.74 -7.42
CA PHE A 87 -20.10 5.46 -6.16
C PHE A 87 -19.13 4.65 -5.27
N SER A 88 -18.05 5.30 -4.87
CA SER A 88 -17.01 4.73 -4.02
C SER A 88 -16.78 5.61 -2.80
N GLY A 89 -16.52 4.98 -1.66
CA GLY A 89 -16.30 5.65 -0.38
C GLY A 89 -15.73 4.69 0.66
N TYR A 90 -15.60 5.16 1.89
CA TYR A 90 -15.40 4.32 3.07
C TYR A 90 -16.76 3.92 3.66
N ILE A 91 -16.76 2.96 4.58
CA ILE A 91 -18.00 2.44 5.21
C ILE A 91 -18.94 3.56 5.69
N ASP A 92 -18.39 4.60 6.32
CA ASP A 92 -19.18 5.72 6.85
C ASP A 92 -19.85 6.55 5.75
N ASP A 93 -19.30 6.60 4.53
CA ASP A 93 -19.91 7.29 3.38
C ASP A 93 -21.17 6.57 2.87
N PHE A 94 -21.41 5.32 3.29
CA PHE A 94 -22.64 4.55 2.99
C PHE A 94 -23.69 4.63 4.11
N SER A 95 -23.44 5.42 5.15
CA SER A 95 -24.37 5.61 6.26
C SER A 95 -25.60 6.44 5.88
N SER A 96 -26.66 6.34 6.67
CA SER A 96 -27.86 7.17 6.49
C SER A 96 -27.55 8.65 6.76
N GLU A 97 -26.64 8.91 7.69
CA GLU A 97 -26.13 10.23 8.04
C GLU A 97 -25.35 10.85 6.88
N ALA A 98 -24.49 10.08 6.20
CA ALA A 98 -23.79 10.53 5.01
C ALA A 98 -24.78 10.82 3.88
N LYS A 99 -25.72 9.91 3.61
CA LYS A 99 -26.79 10.10 2.59
C LYS A 99 -27.57 11.39 2.83
N ALA A 100 -27.90 11.71 4.09
CA ALA A 100 -28.63 12.93 4.45
C ALA A 100 -27.83 14.23 4.21
N LYS A 101 -26.49 14.15 4.17
CA LYS A 101 -25.59 15.29 3.93
C LYS A 101 -25.17 15.42 2.46
N MET A 102 -25.53 14.46 1.60
CA MET A 102 -25.15 14.50 0.19
C MET A 102 -25.74 15.73 -0.52
N PRO A 103 -25.00 16.38 -1.42
CA PRO A 103 -25.53 17.47 -2.23
C PRO A 103 -26.78 17.04 -3.01
N ALA A 104 -27.77 17.91 -3.14
CA ALA A 104 -29.01 17.59 -3.85
C ALA A 104 -28.80 17.19 -5.33
N THR A 105 -27.73 17.71 -5.95
CA THR A 105 -27.34 17.41 -7.34
C THR A 105 -26.58 16.10 -7.50
N PHE A 106 -26.15 15.49 -6.39
CA PHE A 106 -25.17 14.40 -6.40
C PHE A 106 -25.69 13.14 -7.10
N THR A 107 -26.92 12.74 -6.79
CA THR A 107 -27.56 11.58 -7.43
C THR A 107 -27.76 11.79 -8.93
N ALA A 108 -28.15 12.99 -9.36
CA ALA A 108 -28.32 13.32 -10.77
C ALA A 108 -26.97 13.28 -11.51
N ALA A 109 -25.93 13.89 -10.95
CA ALA A 109 -24.58 13.89 -11.50
C ALA A 109 -24.05 12.45 -11.71
N ILE A 110 -24.24 11.56 -10.74
CA ILE A 110 -23.75 10.17 -10.85
C ILE A 110 -24.63 9.34 -11.78
N MET A 111 -25.95 9.34 -11.57
CA MET A 111 -26.85 8.40 -12.24
C MET A 111 -27.21 8.81 -13.67
N GLN A 112 -27.40 10.11 -13.90
CA GLN A 112 -27.91 10.66 -15.16
C GLN A 112 -26.77 11.20 -16.02
N GLU A 113 -25.92 12.04 -15.45
CA GLU A 113 -24.82 12.71 -16.18
C GLU A 113 -23.58 11.83 -16.32
N LYS A 114 -23.53 10.70 -15.59
CA LYS A 114 -22.39 9.78 -15.57
C LYS A 114 -21.08 10.50 -15.25
N ALA A 115 -21.12 11.37 -14.23
CA ALA A 115 -19.98 12.20 -13.85
C ALA A 115 -18.76 11.37 -13.39
N LEU A 116 -18.99 10.19 -12.79
CA LEU A 116 -17.93 9.24 -12.45
C LEU A 116 -17.47 8.50 -13.71
N LYS A 117 -16.15 8.43 -13.88
CA LYS A 117 -15.45 7.77 -14.99
C LYS A 117 -14.56 6.65 -14.41
N PRO A 118 -15.10 5.45 -14.18
CA PRO A 118 -14.29 4.32 -13.74
C PRO A 118 -13.17 4.02 -14.73
N ALA A 119 -11.95 3.85 -14.23
CA ALA A 119 -10.80 3.43 -15.03
C ALA A 119 -10.83 1.93 -15.40
N VAL A 120 -11.76 1.17 -14.82
CA VAL A 120 -12.00 -0.25 -15.10
C VAL A 120 -13.45 -0.46 -15.51
N ASP A 121 -13.72 -1.54 -16.24
CA ASP A 121 -15.10 -1.93 -16.53
C ASP A 121 -15.77 -2.50 -15.27
N LEU A 122 -16.68 -1.74 -14.66
CA LEU A 122 -17.38 -2.20 -13.46
C LEU A 122 -18.19 -3.48 -13.70
N ALA A 123 -18.65 -3.72 -14.94
CA ALA A 123 -19.42 -4.90 -15.29
C ALA A 123 -18.56 -6.19 -15.35
N SER A 124 -17.22 -6.07 -15.38
CA SER A 124 -16.33 -7.24 -15.34
C SER A 124 -16.20 -7.87 -13.95
N TYR A 125 -16.76 -7.24 -12.92
CA TYR A 125 -16.68 -7.70 -11.54
C TYR A 125 -18.05 -8.17 -11.04
N THR A 126 -18.08 -9.32 -10.38
CA THR A 126 -19.27 -9.84 -9.71
C THR A 126 -19.41 -9.32 -8.28
N ASP A 127 -18.28 -9.11 -7.60
CA ASP A 127 -18.22 -8.52 -6.27
C ASP A 127 -17.21 -7.36 -6.28
N GLN A 128 -17.51 -6.29 -5.56
CA GLN A 128 -16.59 -5.15 -5.45
C GLN A 128 -15.30 -5.55 -4.73
N ILE A 129 -15.32 -6.61 -3.91
CA ILE A 129 -14.10 -7.12 -3.25
C ILE A 129 -13.03 -7.50 -4.29
N ASP A 130 -13.43 -7.98 -5.47
CA ASP A 130 -12.52 -8.39 -6.55
C ASP A 130 -12.01 -7.20 -7.39
N MET A 131 -12.63 -6.02 -7.24
CA MET A 131 -12.20 -4.81 -7.92
C MET A 131 -10.88 -4.31 -7.31
N PRO A 132 -9.88 -3.94 -8.13
CA PRO A 132 -8.59 -3.48 -7.62
C PRO A 132 -8.76 -2.20 -6.78
N ALA A 133 -8.08 -2.15 -5.64
CA ALA A 133 -8.24 -1.08 -4.67
C ALA A 133 -7.84 0.29 -5.24
N TRP A 134 -6.84 0.35 -6.13
CA TRP A 134 -6.46 1.62 -6.77
C TRP A 134 -7.61 2.26 -7.55
N ALA A 135 -8.44 1.45 -8.23
CA ALA A 135 -9.57 1.95 -9.01
C ALA A 135 -10.69 2.46 -8.08
N LYS A 136 -10.83 1.86 -6.90
CA LYS A 136 -11.76 2.34 -5.87
C LYS A 136 -11.31 3.70 -5.35
N TYR A 137 -10.03 3.88 -5.05
CA TYR A 137 -9.50 5.17 -4.59
C TYR A 137 -9.59 6.26 -5.66
N ASP A 138 -9.36 5.93 -6.93
CA ASP A 138 -9.61 6.86 -8.04
C ASP A 138 -11.07 7.34 -8.05
N LEU A 139 -12.03 6.41 -7.95
CA LEU A 139 -13.45 6.77 -7.85
C LEU A 139 -13.77 7.58 -6.59
N ILE A 140 -13.16 7.29 -5.44
CA ILE A 140 -13.31 8.13 -4.23
C ILE A 140 -12.80 9.54 -4.52
N ALA A 141 -11.65 9.71 -5.18
CA ALA A 141 -11.15 11.03 -5.54
C ALA A 141 -12.14 11.80 -6.45
N GLN A 142 -12.78 11.12 -7.40
CA GLN A 142 -13.83 11.68 -8.25
C GLN A 142 -15.09 12.06 -7.45
N VAL A 143 -15.51 11.22 -6.50
CA VAL A 143 -16.61 11.51 -5.54
C VAL A 143 -16.28 12.76 -4.72
N ARG A 144 -15.07 12.86 -4.15
CA ARG A 144 -14.62 14.04 -3.38
C ARG A 144 -14.60 15.31 -4.22
N LYS A 145 -14.25 15.23 -5.51
CA LYS A 145 -14.37 16.38 -6.44
C LYS A 145 -15.82 16.83 -6.60
N LEU A 146 -16.76 15.91 -6.76
CA LEU A 146 -18.19 16.23 -6.85
C LEU A 146 -18.76 16.81 -5.55
N GLU A 147 -18.20 16.43 -4.40
CA GLU A 147 -18.53 16.99 -3.09
C GLU A 147 -17.91 18.37 -2.84
N ASN A 148 -17.03 18.84 -3.74
CA ASN A 148 -16.16 20.01 -3.52
C ASN A 148 -15.33 19.89 -2.23
N SER A 149 -14.85 18.68 -1.93
CA SER A 149 -13.96 18.46 -0.79
C SER A 149 -12.65 19.24 -0.94
N PRO A 150 -11.96 19.55 0.18
CA PRO A 150 -10.63 20.15 0.14
C PRO A 150 -9.67 19.38 -0.78
N ALA A 151 -8.81 20.12 -1.50
CA ALA A 151 -7.87 19.50 -2.43
C ALA A 151 -6.89 18.53 -1.73
N GLY A 152 -6.60 18.74 -0.45
CA GLY A 152 -5.78 17.82 0.36
C GLY A 152 -6.43 16.44 0.52
N ASP A 153 -7.75 16.39 0.68
CA ASP A 153 -8.50 15.13 0.77
C ASP A 153 -8.46 14.38 -0.56
N ILE A 154 -8.65 15.09 -1.67
CA ILE A 154 -8.56 14.53 -3.03
C ILE A 154 -7.14 14.01 -3.29
N ALA A 155 -6.12 14.78 -2.93
CA ALA A 155 -4.72 14.39 -3.07
C ALA A 155 -4.40 13.11 -2.28
N HIS A 156 -4.93 12.98 -1.07
CA HIS A 156 -4.75 11.78 -0.26
C HIS A 156 -5.39 10.53 -0.89
N GLN A 157 -6.52 10.67 -1.60
CA GLN A 157 -7.12 9.56 -2.33
C GLN A 157 -6.23 9.11 -3.49
N TYR A 158 -5.65 10.05 -4.25
CA TYR A 158 -4.70 9.68 -5.31
C TYR A 158 -3.42 9.08 -4.76
N LEU A 159 -2.91 9.57 -3.63
CA LEU A 159 -1.78 8.95 -2.96
C LEU A 159 -2.11 7.52 -2.47
N SER A 160 -3.32 7.32 -1.96
CA SER A 160 -3.83 5.99 -1.58
C SER A 160 -3.98 5.06 -2.78
N ALA A 161 -4.41 5.57 -3.94
CA ALA A 161 -4.44 4.82 -5.19
C ALA A 161 -3.02 4.36 -5.58
N ALA A 162 -2.02 5.24 -5.51
CA ALA A 162 -0.62 4.89 -5.76
C ALA A 162 -0.12 3.79 -4.80
N TRP A 163 -0.43 3.88 -3.50
CA TRP A 163 -0.09 2.84 -2.53
C TRP A 163 -0.80 1.51 -2.79
N ALA A 164 -2.05 1.55 -3.25
CA ALA A 164 -2.80 0.37 -3.63
C ALA A 164 -2.16 -0.31 -4.85
N VAL A 165 -1.79 0.45 -5.89
CA VAL A 165 -1.04 -0.08 -7.05
C VAL A 165 0.25 -0.75 -6.59
N ARG A 166 1.03 -0.10 -5.71
CA ARG A 166 2.26 -0.67 -5.13
C ARG A 166 2.01 -1.98 -4.39
N SER A 167 0.87 -2.07 -3.69
CA SER A 167 0.47 -3.25 -2.91
C SER A 167 -0.17 -4.35 -3.73
N GLU A 168 -0.63 -4.09 -4.96
CA GLU A 168 -1.30 -5.08 -5.82
C GLU A 168 -0.39 -5.56 -6.95
N ALA A 169 0.42 -4.68 -7.52
CA ALA A 169 1.36 -4.97 -8.59
C ALA A 169 2.70 -5.49 -8.05
N PHE A 170 2.62 -6.58 -7.28
CA PHE A 170 3.78 -7.40 -6.92
C PHE A 170 4.36 -8.05 -8.18
N VAL A 171 5.69 -8.21 -8.19
CA VAL A 171 6.36 -8.99 -9.22
C VAL A 171 5.91 -10.46 -9.10
N LYS A 172 5.22 -10.96 -10.12
CA LYS A 172 4.73 -12.35 -10.17
C LYS A 172 5.90 -13.29 -10.47
N LEU A 173 6.63 -13.66 -9.43
CA LEU A 173 7.71 -14.64 -9.52
C LEU A 173 7.12 -16.06 -9.63
N SER A 174 7.83 -16.96 -10.32
CA SER A 174 7.51 -18.39 -10.24
C SER A 174 7.69 -18.89 -8.79
N ASP A 175 6.96 -19.92 -8.37
CA ASP A 175 7.14 -20.52 -7.03
C ASP A 175 8.60 -20.89 -6.76
N SER A 176 9.31 -21.36 -7.79
CA SER A 176 10.72 -21.74 -7.70
C SER A 176 11.63 -20.52 -7.47
N ASP A 177 11.39 -19.41 -8.16
CA ASP A 177 12.15 -18.16 -7.98
C ASP A 177 11.85 -17.55 -6.61
N PHE A 178 10.59 -17.59 -6.19
CA PHE A 178 10.19 -17.09 -4.87
C PHE A 178 10.85 -17.91 -3.74
N GLN A 179 10.89 -19.24 -3.85
CA GLN A 179 11.59 -20.09 -2.89
C GLN A 179 13.08 -19.79 -2.81
N ARG A 180 13.78 -19.73 -3.96
CA ARG A 180 15.21 -19.40 -4.00
C ARG A 180 15.52 -18.02 -3.44
N MET A 181 14.73 -17.01 -3.83
CA MET A 181 14.83 -15.66 -3.27
C MET A 181 14.69 -15.69 -1.74
N ASN A 182 13.72 -16.42 -1.20
CA ASN A 182 13.53 -16.53 0.25
C ASN A 182 14.70 -17.24 0.94
N GLU A 183 15.24 -18.31 0.35
CA GLU A 183 16.41 -19.01 0.87
C GLU A 183 17.65 -18.11 0.90
N PHE A 184 17.92 -17.39 -0.19
CA PHE A 184 18.97 -16.37 -0.26
C PHE A 184 18.77 -15.30 0.81
N MET A 185 17.58 -14.72 0.91
CA MET A 185 17.26 -13.68 1.90
C MET A 185 17.48 -14.16 3.33
N LYS A 186 17.09 -15.40 3.64
CA LYS A 186 17.29 -16.01 4.96
C LYS A 186 18.77 -16.27 5.24
N ALA A 187 19.52 -16.79 4.27
CA ALA A 187 20.94 -17.08 4.43
C ALA A 187 21.77 -15.81 4.62
N THR A 188 21.44 -14.74 3.89
CA THR A 188 22.25 -13.52 3.84
C THR A 188 21.82 -12.45 4.84
N PHE A 189 20.52 -12.29 5.10
CA PHE A 189 20.00 -11.13 5.85
C PHE A 189 19.20 -11.49 7.12
N SER A 190 19.19 -12.75 7.56
CA SER A 190 18.35 -13.18 8.69
C SER A 190 18.58 -12.42 10.00
N GLU A 191 19.82 -12.04 10.34
CA GLU A 191 20.08 -11.26 11.56
C GLU A 191 19.51 -9.84 11.45
N ARG A 192 19.69 -9.19 10.30
CA ARG A 192 19.15 -7.87 10.01
C ARG A 192 17.63 -7.82 9.98
N LEU A 193 16.98 -8.92 9.62
CA LEU A 193 15.53 -9.07 9.65
C LEU A 193 14.99 -9.25 11.09
N LYS A 194 15.84 -9.56 12.07
CA LYS A 194 15.47 -9.67 13.49
C LYS A 194 15.66 -8.36 14.26
N GLU A 195 16.41 -7.41 13.73
CA GLU A 195 16.62 -6.09 14.35
C GLU A 195 15.28 -5.36 14.50
N ARG A 196 14.93 -4.98 15.73
CA ARG A 196 13.64 -4.32 16.05
C ARG A 196 13.74 -2.82 16.29
N ASP A 197 14.96 -2.29 16.40
CA ASP A 197 15.19 -0.89 16.76
C ASP A 197 15.13 0.06 15.55
N THR A 198 14.92 -0.47 14.34
CA THR A 198 14.82 0.31 13.11
C THR A 198 13.45 0.14 12.46
N ASN A 199 13.02 1.16 11.71
CA ASN A 199 11.80 1.09 10.91
C ASN A 199 11.93 -0.04 9.86
N PRO A 200 11.11 -1.10 9.91
CA PRO A 200 11.26 -2.27 9.01
C PRO A 200 11.15 -1.92 7.53
N SER A 201 10.40 -0.89 7.15
CA SER A 201 10.35 -0.40 5.76
C SER A 201 11.72 0.08 5.28
N VAL A 202 12.40 0.88 6.11
CA VAL A 202 13.74 1.40 5.80
C VAL A 202 14.75 0.26 5.68
N GLN A 203 14.70 -0.69 6.62
CA GLN A 203 15.60 -1.84 6.60
C GLN A 203 15.42 -2.69 5.34
N SER A 204 14.17 -2.90 4.90
CA SER A 204 13.86 -3.68 3.70
C SER A 204 14.41 -3.02 2.43
N VAL A 205 14.30 -1.70 2.32
CA VAL A 205 14.93 -0.94 1.21
C VAL A 205 16.45 -1.03 1.26
N ASN A 206 17.06 -0.97 2.44
CA ASN A 206 18.51 -1.13 2.58
C ASN A 206 18.98 -2.54 2.18
N ILE A 207 18.23 -3.58 2.56
CA ILE A 207 18.50 -4.95 2.11
C ILE A 207 18.40 -5.06 0.59
N ALA A 208 17.40 -4.43 -0.03
CA ALA A 208 17.28 -4.41 -1.50
C ALA A 208 18.52 -3.79 -2.18
N ARG A 209 19.03 -2.68 -1.64
CA ARG A 209 20.27 -2.04 -2.13
C ARG A 209 21.49 -2.91 -1.95
N ASP A 210 21.62 -3.60 -0.83
CA ASP A 210 22.74 -4.49 -0.59
C ASP A 210 22.67 -5.73 -1.49
N ALA A 211 21.49 -6.31 -1.70
CA ALA A 211 21.28 -7.38 -2.67
C ALA A 211 21.66 -6.94 -4.10
N LEU A 212 21.26 -5.73 -4.51
CA LEU A 212 21.66 -5.17 -5.81
C LEU A 212 23.19 -5.03 -5.92
N LYS A 213 23.87 -4.53 -4.88
CA LYS A 213 25.34 -4.43 -4.86
C LYS A 213 26.02 -5.81 -4.87
N MET A 214 25.50 -6.78 -4.13
CA MET A 214 26.03 -8.15 -4.12
C MET A 214 25.98 -8.77 -5.51
N SER A 215 24.90 -8.55 -6.25
CA SER A 215 24.76 -9.04 -7.63
C SER A 215 25.81 -8.49 -8.60
N GLU A 216 26.49 -7.37 -8.29
CA GLU A 216 27.57 -6.82 -9.12
C GLU A 216 28.85 -7.65 -9.05
N LYS A 217 29.01 -8.44 -7.98
CA LYS A 217 30.19 -9.27 -7.72
C LYS A 217 29.89 -10.77 -7.79
N ALA A 218 28.63 -11.15 -7.66
CA ALA A 218 28.19 -12.53 -7.76
C ALA A 218 28.11 -12.97 -9.23
N GLU A 219 28.17 -14.27 -9.46
CA GLU A 219 27.98 -14.88 -10.78
C GLU A 219 26.78 -15.84 -10.78
N ASN A 220 26.24 -16.10 -11.97
CA ASN A 220 25.25 -17.15 -12.21
C ASN A 220 24.03 -17.07 -11.27
N GLN A 221 23.74 -18.16 -10.56
CA GLN A 221 22.53 -18.29 -9.75
C GLN A 221 22.48 -17.31 -8.57
N GLU A 222 23.62 -17.05 -7.90
CA GLU A 222 23.65 -16.13 -6.77
C GLU A 222 23.32 -14.69 -7.20
N ALA A 223 23.85 -14.26 -8.36
CA ALA A 223 23.49 -12.96 -8.92
C ALA A 223 21.99 -12.88 -9.27
N ARG A 224 21.42 -13.96 -9.81
CA ARG A 224 19.97 -14.04 -10.10
C ARG A 224 19.12 -13.93 -8.85
N ASP A 225 19.45 -14.67 -7.79
CA ASP A 225 18.68 -14.66 -6.54
C ASP A 225 18.76 -13.28 -5.85
N ALA A 226 19.95 -12.68 -5.85
CA ALA A 226 20.16 -11.33 -5.33
C ALA A 226 19.40 -10.25 -6.13
N LEU A 227 19.41 -10.32 -7.46
CA LEU A 227 18.63 -9.41 -8.31
C LEU A 227 17.13 -9.61 -8.14
N THR A 228 16.66 -10.86 -8.02
CA THR A 228 15.25 -11.18 -7.77
C THR A 228 14.79 -10.55 -6.45
N ALA A 229 15.58 -10.69 -5.38
CA ALA A 229 15.30 -10.05 -4.09
C ALA A 229 15.28 -8.51 -4.19
N ALA A 230 16.24 -7.93 -4.93
CA ALA A 230 16.31 -6.49 -5.13
C ALA A 230 15.07 -5.96 -5.87
N VAL A 231 14.69 -6.55 -7.01
CA VAL A 231 13.48 -6.15 -7.75
C VAL A 231 12.25 -6.27 -6.85
N PHE A 232 12.07 -7.42 -6.19
CA PHE A 232 10.91 -7.67 -5.34
C PHE A 232 10.76 -6.60 -4.25
N LEU A 233 11.83 -6.33 -3.50
CA LEU A 233 11.80 -5.36 -2.40
C LEU A 233 11.70 -3.92 -2.92
N PHE A 234 12.49 -3.52 -3.91
CA PHE A 234 12.38 -2.16 -4.45
C PHE A 234 10.98 -1.87 -4.98
N ARG A 235 10.38 -2.81 -5.71
CA ARG A 235 9.01 -2.67 -6.19
C ARG A 235 8.02 -2.57 -5.02
N LEU A 236 8.14 -3.48 -4.04
CA LEU A 236 7.27 -3.52 -2.88
C LEU A 236 7.27 -2.19 -2.10
N TYR A 237 8.43 -1.53 -2.01
CA TYR A 237 8.61 -0.27 -1.27
C TYR A 237 8.57 0.99 -2.15
N GLY A 238 8.23 0.86 -3.44
CA GLY A 238 8.06 1.98 -4.37
C GLY A 238 9.35 2.70 -4.77
N GLU A 239 10.49 2.03 -4.63
CA GLU A 239 11.80 2.51 -5.13
C GLU A 239 11.92 2.12 -6.62
N ASN A 240 10.99 2.64 -7.42
CA ASN A 240 10.76 2.19 -8.80
C ASN A 240 11.97 2.37 -9.74
N PRO A 241 12.76 3.46 -9.68
CA PRO A 241 13.99 3.57 -10.48
C PRO A 241 15.00 2.44 -10.19
N ASP A 242 15.19 2.11 -8.91
CA ASP A 242 16.08 1.03 -8.49
C ASP A 242 15.51 -0.35 -8.89
N ALA A 243 14.19 -0.53 -8.81
CA ALA A 243 13.52 -1.75 -9.26
C ALA A 243 13.73 -2.00 -10.77
N LEU A 244 13.59 -0.96 -11.59
CA LEU A 244 13.82 -1.04 -13.05
C LEU A 244 15.29 -1.33 -13.36
N LYS A 245 16.22 -0.66 -12.65
CA LYS A 245 17.67 -0.92 -12.79
C LYS A 245 18.02 -2.37 -12.44
N ALA A 246 17.45 -2.91 -11.37
CA ALA A 246 17.65 -4.31 -11.00
C ALA A 246 17.01 -5.26 -12.03
N MET A 247 15.80 -4.95 -12.51
CA MET A 247 15.11 -5.77 -13.52
C MET A 247 15.90 -5.82 -14.82
N GLN A 248 16.43 -4.69 -15.31
CA GLN A 248 17.25 -4.66 -16.53
C GLN A 248 18.44 -5.64 -16.48
N ARG A 249 19.01 -5.87 -15.30
CA ARG A 249 20.09 -6.83 -15.08
C ARG A 249 19.59 -8.25 -14.88
N LEU A 250 18.38 -8.41 -14.33
CA LEU A 250 17.74 -9.70 -14.11
C LEU A 250 17.20 -10.31 -15.41
N SER A 251 16.58 -9.51 -16.29
CA SER A 251 15.90 -9.98 -17.50
C SER A 251 16.75 -10.93 -18.37
N PRO A 252 18.05 -10.68 -18.63
CA PRO A 252 18.87 -11.60 -19.41
C PRO A 252 19.15 -12.96 -18.73
N MET A 253 18.92 -13.07 -17.43
CA MET A 253 19.17 -14.26 -16.60
C MET A 253 17.91 -15.09 -16.35
N LEU A 254 16.75 -14.54 -16.70
CA LEU A 254 15.50 -15.27 -16.73
C LEU A 254 15.44 -16.04 -18.08
N ALA A 255 14.86 -17.23 -18.07
CA ALA A 255 14.86 -18.12 -19.23
C ALA A 255 13.44 -18.58 -19.62
N SER A 256 12.66 -17.75 -20.34
CA SER A 256 11.42 -18.10 -21.08
C SER A 256 10.67 -16.87 -21.64
N GLU A 257 9.66 -17.10 -22.48
CA GLU A 257 8.65 -16.07 -22.88
C GLU A 257 7.93 -15.44 -21.67
N THR A 258 7.81 -16.15 -20.55
CA THR A 258 7.25 -15.69 -19.27
C THR A 258 7.97 -14.45 -18.71
N ASP A 259 9.22 -14.21 -19.10
CA ASP A 259 10.07 -13.17 -18.51
C ASP A 259 9.79 -11.79 -19.10
N SER A 260 9.47 -11.75 -20.39
CA SER A 260 9.00 -10.54 -21.06
C SER A 260 7.72 -9.99 -20.42
N VAL A 261 6.86 -10.90 -19.95
CA VAL A 261 5.62 -10.58 -19.25
C VAL A 261 5.90 -10.00 -17.86
N ILE A 262 6.88 -10.53 -17.12
CA ILE A 262 7.23 -10.02 -15.78
C ILE A 262 7.77 -8.59 -15.86
N GLU A 263 8.68 -8.31 -16.80
CA GLU A 263 9.22 -6.96 -17.00
C GLU A 263 8.13 -5.99 -17.47
N GLU A 264 7.25 -6.42 -18.38
CA GLU A 264 6.13 -5.61 -18.86
C GLU A 264 5.10 -5.32 -17.75
N ASP A 265 4.71 -6.33 -16.96
CA ASP A 265 3.80 -6.17 -15.82
C ASP A 265 4.40 -5.23 -14.76
N LEU A 266 5.71 -5.34 -14.49
CA LEU A 266 6.43 -4.42 -13.62
C LEU A 266 6.33 -2.97 -14.14
N LYS A 267 6.63 -2.74 -15.42
CA LYS A 267 6.57 -1.41 -16.03
C LYS A 267 5.16 -0.83 -15.99
N LYS A 268 4.14 -1.63 -16.36
CA LYS A 268 2.72 -1.22 -16.28
C LYS A 268 2.32 -0.83 -14.86
N GLY A 269 2.73 -1.61 -13.87
CA GLY A 269 2.46 -1.32 -12.45
C GLY A 269 3.16 -0.05 -11.97
N ILE A 270 4.38 0.21 -12.43
CA ILE A 270 5.13 1.44 -12.14
C ILE A 270 4.44 2.63 -12.80
N ASP A 271 4.12 2.56 -14.09
CA ASP A 271 3.49 3.65 -14.85
C ASP A 271 2.14 4.05 -14.22
N LEU A 272 1.36 3.06 -13.78
CA LEU A 272 0.09 3.30 -13.10
C LEU A 272 0.28 3.95 -11.72
N GLU A 273 1.27 3.52 -10.92
CA GLU A 273 1.60 4.18 -9.66
C GLU A 273 2.02 5.64 -9.90
N GLN A 274 2.90 5.86 -10.89
CA GLN A 274 3.39 7.19 -11.23
C GLN A 274 2.27 8.12 -11.72
N HIS A 275 1.28 7.59 -12.43
CA HIS A 275 0.10 8.35 -12.83
C HIS A 275 -0.62 8.93 -11.61
N PHE A 276 -0.92 8.11 -10.60
CA PHE A 276 -1.59 8.56 -9.39
C PHE A 276 -0.71 9.43 -8.50
N GLN A 277 0.61 9.19 -8.47
CA GLN A 277 1.58 10.07 -7.81
C GLN A 277 1.54 11.50 -8.38
N LYS A 278 1.47 11.64 -9.71
CA LYS A 278 1.37 12.95 -10.38
C LYS A 278 0.05 13.66 -10.03
N LEU A 279 -1.07 12.93 -10.04
CA LEU A 279 -2.37 13.47 -9.62
C LEU A 279 -2.37 13.90 -8.14
N ALA A 280 -1.71 13.15 -7.26
CA ALA A 280 -1.55 13.51 -5.86
C ALA A 280 -0.74 14.82 -5.71
N ILE A 281 0.39 14.95 -6.41
CA ILE A 281 1.21 16.18 -6.43
C ILE A 281 0.37 17.39 -6.85
N GLU A 282 -0.37 17.28 -7.96
CA GLU A 282 -1.20 18.37 -8.46
C GLU A 282 -2.20 18.86 -7.40
N ASN A 283 -2.89 17.92 -6.74
CA ASN A 283 -3.90 18.27 -5.74
C ASN A 283 -3.28 18.76 -4.42
N PHE A 284 -2.12 18.24 -4.00
CA PHE A 284 -1.41 18.80 -2.85
C PHE A 284 -0.92 20.23 -3.13
N LYS A 285 -0.45 20.54 -4.34
CA LYS A 285 -0.10 21.91 -4.73
C LYS A 285 -1.31 22.85 -4.63
N LEU A 286 -2.48 22.39 -5.06
CA LEU A 286 -3.74 23.15 -4.90
C LEU A 286 -4.09 23.33 -3.42
N ALA A 287 -3.95 22.29 -2.59
CA ALA A 287 -4.25 22.34 -1.16
C ALA A 287 -3.39 23.38 -0.42
N ILE A 288 -2.08 23.41 -0.71
CA ILE A 288 -1.11 24.33 -0.11
C ILE A 288 -1.48 25.81 -0.34
N ALA A 289 -2.14 26.13 -1.46
CA ALA A 289 -2.52 27.50 -1.79
C ALA A 289 -3.57 28.08 -0.82
N THR A 290 -4.40 27.21 -0.21
CA THR A 290 -5.45 27.59 0.73
C THR A 290 -5.21 27.12 2.17
N GLU A 291 -4.21 26.26 2.39
CA GLU A 291 -3.92 25.69 3.70
C GLU A 291 -3.34 26.73 4.66
N THR A 292 -3.98 26.85 5.84
CA THR A 292 -3.59 27.78 6.90
C THR A 292 -2.89 27.10 8.06
N ASP A 293 -3.09 25.79 8.24
CA ASP A 293 -2.37 25.00 9.23
C ASP A 293 -0.93 24.74 8.76
N GLU A 294 0.05 25.30 9.47
CA GLU A 294 1.46 25.19 9.11
C GLU A 294 1.97 23.74 9.16
N GLU A 295 1.47 22.93 10.10
CA GLU A 295 1.86 21.52 10.21
C GLU A 295 1.33 20.74 9.00
N LEU A 296 0.04 20.92 8.66
CA LEU A 296 -0.57 20.23 7.53
C LEU A 296 0.07 20.66 6.21
N LYS A 297 0.34 21.96 6.05
CA LYS A 297 1.08 22.51 4.92
C LYS A 297 2.48 21.90 4.80
N ALA A 298 3.21 21.77 5.91
CA ALA A 298 4.52 21.13 5.92
C ALA A 298 4.45 19.65 5.50
N ARG A 299 3.42 18.91 5.95
CA ARG A 299 3.17 17.52 5.52
C ARG A 299 2.88 17.43 4.03
N PHE A 300 2.08 18.34 3.47
CA PHE A 300 1.81 18.37 2.03
C PHE A 300 3.07 18.71 1.22
N CYS A 301 3.85 19.71 1.62
CA CYS A 301 5.15 20.01 0.99
C CYS A 301 6.09 18.80 1.02
N TYR A 302 6.16 18.10 2.16
CA TYR A 302 6.97 16.91 2.32
C TYR A 302 6.53 15.79 1.37
N LEU A 303 5.23 15.50 1.32
CA LEU A 303 4.67 14.46 0.45
C LEU A 303 4.91 14.78 -1.02
N ILE A 304 4.82 16.06 -1.43
CA ILE A 304 5.18 16.45 -2.80
C ILE A 304 6.66 16.14 -3.08
N GLY A 305 7.57 16.54 -2.18
CA GLY A 305 9.00 16.30 -2.34
C GLY A 305 9.35 14.82 -2.40
N GLU A 306 8.82 14.01 -1.49
CA GLU A 306 9.03 12.57 -1.48
C GLU A 306 8.42 11.89 -2.71
N THR A 307 7.27 12.37 -3.20
CA THR A 307 6.67 11.83 -4.42
C THR A 307 7.52 12.16 -5.65
N TYR A 308 8.05 13.38 -5.77
CA TYR A 308 9.01 13.71 -6.84
C TYR A 308 10.25 12.83 -6.80
N ARG A 309 10.78 12.53 -5.61
CA ARG A 309 11.92 11.61 -5.48
C ARG A 309 11.56 10.22 -6.01
N ARG A 310 10.39 9.69 -5.68
CA ARG A 310 9.93 8.38 -6.18
C ARG A 310 9.72 8.36 -7.70
N LEU A 311 9.38 9.52 -8.27
CA LEU A 311 9.34 9.74 -9.72
C LEU A 311 10.73 9.90 -10.36
N GLY A 312 11.80 10.01 -9.57
CA GLY A 312 13.17 10.25 -10.03
C GLY A 312 13.52 11.72 -10.25
N ASP A 313 12.63 12.66 -9.94
CA ASP A 313 12.91 14.10 -10.06
C ASP A 313 13.53 14.64 -8.76
N PHE A 314 14.83 14.38 -8.59
CA PHE A 314 15.54 14.77 -7.37
C PHE A 314 15.68 16.29 -7.22
N LYS A 315 15.66 17.04 -8.33
CA LYS A 315 15.74 18.50 -8.30
C LYS A 315 14.47 19.10 -7.70
N GLU A 316 13.30 18.68 -8.19
CA GLU A 316 12.03 19.10 -7.60
C GLU A 316 11.90 18.60 -6.16
N ALA A 317 12.29 17.36 -5.87
CA ALA A 317 12.27 16.82 -4.51
C ALA A 317 13.01 17.71 -3.50
N ARG A 318 14.28 18.09 -3.80
CA ARG A 318 15.07 19.01 -2.97
C ARG A 318 14.38 20.36 -2.79
N THR A 319 13.83 20.92 -3.88
CA THR A 319 13.12 22.20 -3.84
C THR A 319 11.94 22.17 -2.87
N TRP A 320 11.18 21.08 -2.85
CA TRP A 320 10.05 20.91 -1.92
C TRP A 320 10.50 20.64 -0.49
N PHE A 321 11.59 19.91 -0.27
CA PHE A 321 12.16 19.74 1.08
C PHE A 321 12.66 21.05 1.68
N GLU A 322 13.26 21.94 0.88
CA GLU A 322 13.59 23.30 1.34
C GLU A 322 12.36 24.12 1.70
N GLN A 323 11.24 23.94 0.98
CA GLN A 323 9.97 24.57 1.38
C GLN A 323 9.45 24.03 2.72
N VAL A 324 9.62 22.74 3.01
CA VAL A 324 9.32 22.20 4.35
C VAL A 324 10.20 22.90 5.38
N ARG A 325 11.51 22.98 5.15
CA ARG A 325 12.49 23.62 6.05
C ARG A 325 12.23 25.11 6.28
N ALA A 326 11.58 25.79 5.34
CA ALA A 326 11.19 27.19 5.48
C ALA A 326 9.96 27.41 6.39
N ILE A 327 9.15 26.36 6.64
CA ILE A 327 7.96 26.45 7.50
C ILE A 327 8.39 26.39 8.97
N LYS A 328 7.98 27.40 9.75
CA LYS A 328 8.34 27.55 11.17
C LYS A 328 7.68 26.49 12.06
N GLY A 329 6.39 26.25 11.88
CA GLY A 329 5.61 25.26 12.62
C GLY A 329 5.74 23.82 12.12
N ARG A 330 6.78 23.48 11.35
CA ARG A 330 6.93 22.11 10.84
C ARG A 330 7.17 21.12 11.99
N PRO A 331 6.58 19.91 11.93
CA PRO A 331 6.94 18.84 12.85
C PRO A 331 8.41 18.43 12.74
N ALA A 332 9.09 18.22 13.88
CA ALA A 332 10.52 17.89 13.92
C ALA A 332 10.86 16.60 13.16
N PHE A 333 9.97 15.59 13.21
CA PHE A 333 10.19 14.30 12.54
C PHE A 333 10.31 14.44 11.02
N LEU A 334 9.77 15.51 10.41
CA LEU A 334 9.91 15.73 8.97
C LEU A 334 11.36 15.99 8.59
N GLU A 335 12.15 16.67 9.43
CA GLU A 335 13.59 16.87 9.14
C GLU A 335 14.34 15.54 9.15
N GLU A 336 14.07 14.69 10.15
CA GLU A 336 14.68 13.35 10.23
C GLU A 336 14.36 12.52 8.99
N MET A 337 13.11 12.58 8.52
CA MET A 337 12.68 11.88 7.32
C MET A 337 13.29 12.48 6.05
N ILE A 338 13.40 13.81 5.93
CA ILE A 338 14.07 14.46 4.80
C ILE A 338 15.54 14.04 4.75
N VAL A 339 16.27 14.11 5.87
CA VAL A 339 17.68 13.70 5.93
C VAL A 339 17.84 12.23 5.53
N GLU A 340 16.95 11.36 5.98
CA GLU A 340 16.98 9.94 5.61
C GLU A 340 16.69 9.72 4.12
N VAL A 341 15.75 10.48 3.56
CA VAL A 341 15.37 10.42 2.15
C VAL A 341 16.47 10.98 1.25
N GLU A 342 17.12 12.08 1.64
CA GLU A 342 18.20 12.72 0.88
C GLU A 342 19.42 11.81 0.73
N LYS A 343 19.71 10.93 1.71
CA LYS A 343 20.76 9.90 1.57
C LYS A 343 20.50 8.92 0.41
N ARG A 344 19.24 8.78 -0.01
CA ARG A 344 18.81 7.88 -1.10
C ARG A 344 18.86 8.56 -2.46
N MET A 345 18.95 9.87 -2.47
CA MET A 345 19.09 10.68 -3.68
C MET A 345 20.58 10.70 -4.01
N THR A 346 20.99 10.08 -5.12
CA THR A 346 22.40 10.07 -5.51
C THR A 346 22.90 11.50 -5.69
N ALA A 347 24.16 11.75 -5.33
CA ALA A 347 24.81 13.06 -5.46
C ALA A 347 25.01 13.51 -6.92
N ALA A 348 24.75 12.64 -7.88
CA ALA A 348 24.86 12.92 -9.31
C ALA A 348 23.45 12.98 -9.92
N GLU A 349 22.84 14.16 -9.81
CA GLU A 349 21.82 14.74 -10.71
C GLU A 349 21.51 16.17 -10.26
#